data_AF-A0A7Z9QZ11-F1
#
_entry.id   AF-A0A7Z9QZ11-F1
#
_cell.length_a   1.000
_cell.length_b   1.000
_cell.length_c   1.000
_cell.angle_alpha   90.00
_cell.angle_beta   90.00
_cell.angle_gamma   90.00
#
_symmetry.space_group_name_H-M   'P 1'
#
loop_
_entity.id
_entity.type
_entity.pdbx_description
1 polymer ?
#
loop_
_entity_poly.entity_id
_entity_poly.type
_entity_poly.pdbx_seq_one_letter_code
_entity_poly.pdbx_strand_id
1 'polypeptide(L)'
;MSSLEIHQAETLHTTQDIVSHASIACRYGVFIGDLLLVNDHRFKVFKLKRDHIPHSIVMYDKDTVKTSDEAQTCEGWYRYALTNGYFQTLEEVFPKHFWNYDFDVYDFEYEILGLTERLDSLDLVNALDSEVTAAFVAQLQSGGDAFALVQEKVAAEALLRIASDDQEILDRDAAVLVEKNRALAAEAQEVLDRQGAITQEVSDRDDAVLVEKTRALAAEAQEI
;
A
#
# COMPACT_ATOMS: atom_id res chain seq x y z
N MET A 1 21.23 -56.60 -35.89
CA MET A 1 21.33 -55.61 -34.79
C MET A 1 20.15 -55.87 -33.87
N SER A 2 20.38 -56.39 -32.66
CA SER A 2 19.33 -56.57 -31.65
C SER A 2 19.17 -55.24 -30.90
N SER A 3 18.00 -54.59 -30.99
CA SER A 3 17.70 -53.44 -30.15
C SER A 3 17.38 -53.91 -28.74
N LEU A 4 18.09 -53.36 -27.76
CA LEU A 4 17.76 -53.52 -26.35
C LEU A 4 16.66 -52.50 -26.03
N GLU A 5 15.42 -52.96 -25.91
CA GLU A 5 14.31 -52.14 -25.45
C GLU A 5 14.29 -52.15 -23.91
N ILE A 6 14.64 -51.02 -23.30
CA ILE A 6 14.53 -50.82 -21.85
C ILE A 6 13.17 -50.16 -21.60
N HIS A 7 12.23 -50.91 -21.05
CA HIS A 7 10.97 -50.36 -20.57
C HIS A 7 11.16 -49.73 -19.18
N GLN A 8 10.57 -48.56 -18.97
CA GLN A 8 10.49 -47.94 -17.65
C GLN A 8 9.68 -48.85 -16.73
N ALA A 9 10.31 -49.37 -15.67
CA ALA A 9 9.61 -50.16 -14.67
C ALA A 9 8.75 -49.23 -13.80
N GLU A 10 7.43 -49.29 -13.97
CA GLU A 10 6.48 -48.52 -13.14
C GLU A 10 6.35 -49.08 -11.72
N THR A 11 6.64 -50.37 -11.52
CA THR A 11 6.60 -51.04 -10.21
C THR A 11 7.61 -52.18 -10.15
N LEU A 12 8.43 -52.20 -9.09
CA LEU A 12 9.35 -53.29 -8.80
C LEU A 12 8.81 -54.08 -7.59
N HIS A 13 8.36 -55.31 -7.82
CA HIS A 13 7.93 -56.21 -6.76
C HIS A 13 9.04 -57.22 -6.47
N THR A 14 9.58 -57.19 -5.26
CA THR A 14 10.68 -58.07 -4.84
C THR A 14 10.40 -58.64 -3.46
N THR A 15 10.89 -59.85 -3.22
CA THR A 15 10.86 -60.51 -1.92
C THR A 15 12.05 -60.16 -1.03
N GLN A 16 12.97 -59.35 -1.55
CA GLN A 16 14.22 -58.89 -0.93
C GLN A 16 14.35 -57.37 -1.05
N ASP A 17 15.28 -56.77 -0.31
CA ASP A 17 15.47 -55.33 -0.23
C ASP A 17 15.81 -54.69 -1.60
N ILE A 18 15.13 -53.57 -1.93
CA ILE A 18 15.50 -52.74 -3.08
C ILE A 18 16.49 -51.69 -2.60
N VAL A 19 17.75 -51.83 -2.97
CA VAL A 19 18.76 -50.79 -2.76
C VAL A 19 18.69 -49.79 -3.91
N SER A 20 18.05 -48.63 -3.68
CA SER A 20 18.27 -47.45 -4.51
C SER A 20 19.34 -46.59 -3.83
N HIS A 21 20.10 -45.80 -4.60
CA HIS A 21 21.35 -45.12 -4.21
C HIS A 21 21.33 -44.25 -2.92
N ALA A 22 20.18 -44.13 -2.24
CA ALA A 22 20.02 -43.49 -0.94
C ALA A 22 18.85 -44.05 -0.08
N SER A 23 18.17 -45.12 -0.52
CA SER A 23 17.04 -45.67 0.23
C SER A 23 16.89 -47.17 0.04
N ILE A 24 16.50 -47.85 1.12
CA ILE A 24 16.25 -49.28 1.14
C ILE A 24 14.80 -49.49 1.59
N ALA A 25 13.97 -50.00 0.69
CA ALA A 25 12.60 -50.40 1.02
C ALA A 25 12.58 -51.87 1.45
N CYS A 26 11.96 -52.15 2.60
CA CYS A 26 11.76 -53.48 3.13
C CYS A 26 10.28 -53.71 3.50
N ARG A 27 9.94 -54.86 4.07
CA ARG A 27 8.56 -55.24 4.43
C ARG A 27 7.90 -54.27 5.40
N TYR A 28 8.66 -53.72 6.35
CA TYR A 28 8.11 -52.93 7.45
C TYR A 28 8.18 -51.42 7.25
N GLY A 29 8.90 -50.95 6.23
CA GLY A 29 9.10 -49.52 6.03
C GLY A 29 10.15 -49.20 4.98
N VAL A 30 10.49 -47.92 4.90
CA VAL A 30 11.50 -47.40 3.99
C VAL A 30 12.59 -46.73 4.82
N PHE A 31 13.83 -47.18 4.64
CA PHE A 31 15.00 -46.58 5.24
C PHE A 31 15.62 -45.57 4.27
N ILE A 32 15.93 -44.37 4.74
CA ILE A 32 16.55 -43.30 3.96
C ILE A 32 17.62 -42.65 4.82
N GLY A 33 18.90 -42.88 4.51
CA GLY A 33 20.00 -42.40 5.34
C GLY A 33 19.93 -42.94 6.77
N ASP A 34 19.74 -42.07 7.75
CA ASP A 34 19.56 -42.38 9.17
C ASP A 34 18.08 -42.46 9.59
N LEU A 35 17.13 -42.37 8.65
CA LEU A 35 15.70 -42.40 8.92
C LEU A 35 15.07 -43.73 8.54
N LEU A 36 14.06 -44.13 9.31
CA LEU A 36 13.14 -45.22 9.03
C LEU A 36 11.71 -44.66 9.04
N LEU A 37 11.06 -44.74 7.88
CA LEU A 37 9.67 -44.34 7.66
C LEU A 37 8.77 -45.56 7.76
N VAL A 38 7.80 -45.54 8.66
CA VAL A 38 6.90 -46.67 8.92
C VAL A 38 5.45 -46.19 8.88
N ASN A 39 4.59 -46.98 8.26
CA ASN A 39 3.14 -46.82 8.32
C ASN A 39 2.52 -48.03 9.01
N ASP A 40 2.63 -48.07 10.35
CA ASP A 40 2.09 -49.13 11.21
C ASP A 40 1.03 -48.49 12.12
N HIS A 41 -0.22 -48.50 11.64
CA HIS A 41 -1.40 -47.81 12.20
C HIS A 41 -1.35 -46.26 12.22
N ARG A 42 -0.16 -45.66 12.24
CA ARG A 42 0.08 -44.23 12.02
C ARG A 42 1.44 -44.03 11.34
N PHE A 43 1.58 -42.95 10.58
CA PHE A 43 2.88 -42.54 10.06
C PHE A 43 3.82 -42.21 11.21
N LYS A 44 5.00 -42.84 11.22
CA LYS A 44 6.06 -42.60 12.20
C LYS A 44 7.39 -42.47 11.48
N VAL A 45 8.22 -41.58 12.00
CA VAL A 45 9.60 -41.42 11.58
C VAL A 45 10.50 -41.77 12.75
N PHE A 46 11.35 -42.76 12.52
CA PHE A 46 12.38 -43.19 13.45
C PHE A 46 13.72 -42.65 12.94
N LYS A 47 14.53 -42.08 13.82
CA LYS A 47 15.87 -41.59 13.51
C LYS A 47 16.91 -42.41 14.25
N LEU A 48 17.90 -42.92 13.53
CA LEU A 48 18.97 -43.72 14.11
C LEU A 48 19.70 -42.89 15.16
N LYS A 49 19.91 -43.46 16.35
CA LYS A 49 20.61 -42.77 17.42
C LYS A 49 22.04 -42.43 16.99
N ARG A 50 22.53 -41.28 17.44
CA ARG A 50 23.89 -40.83 17.10
C ARG A 50 24.93 -41.77 17.71
N ASP A 51 25.95 -42.12 16.92
CA ASP A 51 27.05 -43.01 17.31
C ASP A 51 26.55 -44.38 17.84
N HIS A 52 25.39 -44.83 17.34
CA HIS A 52 24.72 -46.04 17.80
C HIS A 52 25.04 -47.24 16.91
N ILE A 53 25.32 -48.37 17.54
CA ILE A 53 25.52 -49.66 16.87
C ILE A 53 24.22 -50.47 16.99
N PRO A 54 23.64 -50.95 15.87
CA PRO A 54 22.40 -51.72 15.89
C PRO A 54 22.48 -52.90 16.86
N HIS A 55 21.45 -53.08 17.67
CA HIS A 55 21.45 -54.10 18.73
C HIS A 55 21.68 -55.52 18.18
N SER A 56 21.17 -55.81 16.98
CA SER A 56 21.38 -57.08 16.27
C SER A 56 22.87 -57.35 16.00
N ILE A 57 23.62 -56.32 15.59
CA ILE A 57 25.04 -56.40 15.29
C ILE A 57 25.83 -56.54 16.59
N VAL A 58 25.50 -55.76 17.63
CA VAL A 58 26.12 -55.93 18.96
C VAL A 58 25.91 -57.35 19.49
N MET A 59 24.80 -58.02 19.19
CA MET A 59 24.61 -59.41 19.62
C MET A 59 25.54 -60.40 18.89
N TYR A 60 25.92 -60.11 17.65
CA TYR A 60 26.76 -60.96 16.83
C TYR A 60 28.26 -60.68 17.02
N ASP A 61 28.64 -59.42 17.20
CA ASP A 61 30.01 -58.94 17.26
C ASP A 61 30.14 -57.80 18.29
N LYS A 62 30.46 -58.17 19.53
CA LYS A 62 30.53 -57.24 20.67
C LYS A 62 31.85 -56.48 20.74
N ASP A 63 32.91 -57.04 20.18
CA ASP A 63 34.27 -56.62 20.51
C ASP A 63 34.93 -55.78 19.41
N THR A 64 34.49 -55.87 18.16
CA THR A 64 35.18 -55.21 17.03
C THR A 64 34.43 -54.03 16.39
N VAL A 65 33.12 -53.87 16.63
CA VAL A 65 32.22 -52.99 15.85
C VAL A 65 32.31 -51.49 16.22
N LYS A 66 33.21 -51.08 17.10
CA LYS A 66 33.04 -49.84 17.87
C LYS A 66 33.07 -48.53 17.06
N THR A 67 33.65 -48.50 15.87
CA THR A 67 33.87 -47.26 15.10
C THR A 67 34.09 -47.53 13.61
N SER A 68 33.05 -47.90 12.86
CA SER A 68 33.14 -47.84 11.39
C SER A 68 32.63 -46.48 10.90
N ASP A 69 33.50 -45.68 10.30
CA ASP A 69 33.15 -44.39 9.68
C ASP A 69 32.09 -44.55 8.56
N GLU A 70 32.00 -45.76 7.99
CA GLU A 70 31.04 -46.11 6.95
C GLU A 70 29.63 -46.40 7.50
N ALA A 71 29.48 -46.56 8.82
CA ALA A 71 28.27 -47.09 9.47
C ALA A 71 27.46 -46.01 10.23
N GLN A 72 27.46 -44.77 9.74
CA GLN A 72 26.66 -43.68 10.34
C GLN A 72 25.21 -43.64 9.84
N THR A 73 24.87 -44.49 8.86
CA THR A 73 23.53 -44.58 8.27
C THR A 73 23.01 -46.01 8.36
N CYS A 74 21.70 -46.19 8.18
CA CYS A 74 21.08 -47.51 8.14
C CYS A 74 21.65 -48.36 6.99
N GLU A 75 21.88 -47.73 5.83
CA GLU A 75 22.56 -48.35 4.69
C GLU A 75 24.01 -48.73 5.02
N GLY A 76 24.74 -47.86 5.71
CA GLY A 76 26.11 -48.12 6.15
C GLY A 76 26.20 -49.37 7.02
N TRP A 77 25.31 -49.48 8.01
CA TRP A 77 25.20 -50.67 8.86
C TRP A 77 24.83 -51.93 8.07
N TYR A 78 23.98 -51.81 7.06
CA TYR A 78 23.64 -52.93 6.17
C TYR A 78 24.82 -53.38 5.32
N ARG A 79 25.54 -52.46 4.70
CA ARG A 79 26.75 -52.78 3.93
C ARG A 79 27.82 -53.42 4.82
N TYR A 80 27.97 -52.92 6.05
CA TYR A 80 28.87 -53.51 7.04
C TYR A 80 28.46 -54.95 7.38
N ALA A 81 27.18 -55.19 7.68
CA ALA A 81 26.67 -56.52 8.00
C ALA A 81 26.79 -57.50 6.82
N LEU A 82 26.53 -57.04 5.59
CA LEU A 82 26.73 -57.82 4.37
C LEU A 82 28.19 -58.22 4.16
N THR A 83 29.11 -57.25 4.28
CA THR A 83 30.54 -57.46 4.03
C THR A 83 31.15 -58.47 5.01
N ASN A 84 30.70 -58.44 6.27
CA ASN A 84 31.13 -59.39 7.29
C ASN A 84 30.30 -60.69 7.32
N GLY A 85 29.29 -60.82 6.47
CA GLY A 85 28.45 -62.01 6.36
C GLY A 85 27.51 -62.24 7.55
N TYR A 86 27.20 -61.20 8.33
CA TYR A 86 26.33 -61.30 9.51
C TYR A 86 24.85 -61.41 9.13
N PHE A 87 24.40 -60.56 8.21
CA PHE A 87 22.99 -60.46 7.82
C PHE A 87 22.88 -60.22 6.32
N GLN A 88 21.78 -60.69 5.72
CA GLN A 88 21.52 -60.58 4.28
C GLN A 88 20.49 -59.50 3.96
N THR A 89 19.74 -59.05 4.96
CA THR A 89 18.69 -58.03 4.80
C THR A 89 18.78 -56.94 5.87
N LEU A 90 18.29 -55.76 5.54
CA LEU A 90 18.24 -54.63 6.46
C LEU A 90 17.28 -54.87 7.63
N GLU A 91 16.26 -55.73 7.44
CA GLU A 91 15.35 -56.14 8.51
C GLU A 91 16.03 -56.98 9.60
N GLU A 92 17.06 -57.73 9.25
CA GLU A 92 17.86 -58.49 10.21
C GLU A 92 18.83 -57.57 10.96
N VAL A 93 19.32 -56.51 10.29
CA VAL A 93 20.12 -55.46 10.91
C VAL A 93 19.27 -54.60 11.85
N PHE A 94 18.06 -54.22 11.47
CA PHE A 94 17.15 -53.41 12.29
C PHE A 94 15.80 -54.09 12.48
N PRO A 95 15.74 -55.18 13.26
CA PRO A 95 14.50 -55.91 13.45
C PRO A 95 13.52 -55.09 14.28
N LYS A 96 12.22 -55.24 13.99
CA LYS A 96 11.14 -54.44 14.59
C LYS A 96 11.15 -54.39 16.11
N HIS A 97 11.55 -55.48 16.76
CA HIS A 97 11.61 -55.57 18.22
C HIS A 97 12.78 -54.79 18.85
N PHE A 98 13.77 -54.36 18.05
CA PHE A 98 14.86 -53.50 18.49
C PHE A 98 14.71 -52.02 18.14
N TRP A 99 13.64 -51.61 17.44
CA TRP A 99 13.50 -50.21 17.00
C TRP A 99 13.58 -49.19 18.13
N ASN A 100 12.98 -49.45 19.30
CA ASN A 100 13.05 -48.52 20.45
C ASN A 100 14.47 -48.40 21.05
N TYR A 101 15.30 -49.41 20.82
CA TYR A 101 16.67 -49.41 21.26
C TYR A 101 17.58 -48.71 20.25
N ASP A 102 17.34 -48.91 18.95
CA ASP A 102 18.20 -48.40 17.88
C ASP A 102 17.85 -46.98 17.41
N PHE A 103 16.57 -46.60 17.52
CA PHE A 103 16.06 -45.33 16.98
C PHE A 103 15.38 -44.49 18.04
N ASP A 104 15.41 -43.18 17.82
CA ASP A 104 14.55 -42.20 18.47
C ASP A 104 13.31 -41.97 17.60
N VAL A 105 12.14 -41.86 18.24
CA VAL A 105 10.90 -41.51 17.54
C VAL A 105 10.87 -40.00 17.36
N TYR A 106 10.84 -39.54 16.11
CA TYR A 106 10.52 -38.16 15.78
C TYR A 106 9.01 -38.03 15.63
N ASP A 107 8.40 -37.34 16.60
CA ASP A 107 7.01 -36.92 16.51
C ASP A 107 6.96 -35.47 16.04
N PHE A 108 6.37 -35.23 14.87
CA PHE A 108 6.22 -33.90 14.29
C PHE A 108 5.03 -33.13 14.89
N GLU A 109 4.34 -33.68 15.88
CA GLU A 109 3.16 -33.08 16.49
C GLU A 109 3.45 -31.66 17.03
N TYR A 110 4.63 -31.42 17.61
CA TYR A 110 5.02 -30.10 18.12
C TYR A 110 5.27 -29.09 16.99
N GLU A 111 5.98 -29.48 15.93
CA GLU A 111 6.22 -28.63 14.77
C GLU A 111 4.92 -28.32 14.02
N ILE A 112 4.03 -29.31 13.87
CA ILE A 112 2.71 -29.14 13.27
C ILE A 112 1.87 -28.17 14.11
N LEU A 113 1.89 -28.31 15.43
CA LEU A 113 1.21 -27.38 16.33
C LEU A 113 1.75 -25.96 16.16
N GLY A 114 3.07 -25.77 16.16
CA GLY A 114 3.68 -24.45 15.97
C GLY A 114 3.40 -23.83 14.59
N LEU A 115 3.30 -24.65 13.54
CA LEU A 115 2.87 -24.18 12.21
C LEU A 115 1.39 -23.79 12.18
N THR A 116 0.55 -24.54 12.90
CA THR A 116 -0.89 -24.27 13.03
C THR A 116 -1.12 -22.94 13.77
N GLU A 117 -0.45 -22.71 14.91
CA GLU A 117 -0.52 -21.45 15.65
C GLU A 117 -0.08 -20.23 14.81
N ARG A 118 0.95 -20.41 13.97
CA ARG A 118 1.41 -19.37 13.04
C ARG A 118 0.39 -19.07 11.95
N LEU A 119 -0.28 -20.10 11.44
CA LEU A 119 -1.34 -19.96 10.44
C LEU A 119 -2.53 -19.20 11.04
N ASP A 120 -2.98 -19.58 12.25
CA ASP A 120 -4.08 -18.92 12.95
C ASP A 120 -3.76 -17.44 13.23
N SER A 121 -2.50 -17.14 13.57
CA SER A 121 -2.04 -15.76 13.76
C SER A 121 -2.09 -14.94 12.47
N LEU A 122 -1.76 -15.56 11.32
CA LEU A 122 -1.80 -14.90 10.03
C LEU A 122 -3.24 -14.61 9.60
N ASP A 123 -4.16 -15.55 9.83
CA ASP A 123 -5.59 -15.36 9.57
C ASP A 123 -6.18 -14.23 10.41
N LEU A 124 -5.77 -14.11 11.69
CA LEU A 124 -6.16 -13.00 12.55
C LEU A 124 -5.67 -11.65 11.98
N VAL A 125 -4.39 -11.56 11.60
CA VAL A 125 -3.83 -10.32 11.04
C VAL A 125 -4.55 -9.91 9.74
N ASN A 126 -4.81 -10.87 8.86
CA ASN A 126 -5.55 -10.61 7.62
C ASN A 126 -7.00 -10.19 7.88
N ALA A 127 -7.66 -10.77 8.90
CA ALA A 127 -9.01 -10.38 9.30
C ALA A 127 -9.03 -8.93 9.84
N LEU A 128 -8.06 -8.56 10.70
CA LEU A 128 -7.92 -7.18 11.17
C LEU A 128 -7.65 -6.21 10.02
N ASP A 129 -6.79 -6.57 9.07
CA ASP A 129 -6.47 -5.72 7.92
C ASP A 129 -7.71 -5.46 7.05
N SER A 130 -8.57 -6.47 6.86
CA SER A 130 -9.83 -6.31 6.16
C SER A 130 -10.80 -5.37 6.89
N GLU A 131 -10.89 -5.43 8.22
CA GLU A 131 -11.76 -4.55 9.01
C GLU A 131 -11.25 -3.10 9.00
N VAL A 132 -9.93 -2.91 9.19
CA VAL A 132 -9.27 -1.60 9.12
C VAL A 132 -9.45 -1.00 7.73
N THR A 133 -9.28 -1.79 6.67
CA THR A 133 -9.49 -1.34 5.30
C THR A 133 -10.95 -0.95 5.06
N ALA A 134 -11.91 -1.73 5.56
CA ALA A 134 -13.33 -1.40 5.45
C ALA A 134 -13.69 -0.11 6.19
N ALA A 135 -13.15 0.09 7.40
CA ALA A 135 -13.33 1.32 8.18
C ALA A 135 -12.72 2.54 7.46
N PHE A 136 -11.52 2.39 6.88
CA PHE A 136 -10.87 3.44 6.11
C PHE A 136 -11.66 3.79 4.84
N VAL A 137 -12.18 2.80 4.11
CA VAL A 137 -13.06 3.02 2.94
C VAL A 137 -14.34 3.74 3.35
N ALA A 138 -14.97 3.36 4.46
CA ALA A 138 -16.16 4.04 4.97
C ALA A 138 -15.86 5.50 5.36
N GLN A 139 -14.71 5.76 5.97
CA GLN A 139 -14.27 7.13 6.27
C GLN A 139 -14.06 7.94 4.99
N LEU A 140 -13.39 7.40 3.97
CA LEU A 140 -13.22 8.07 2.68
C LEU A 140 -14.56 8.38 2.00
N GLN A 141 -15.52 7.45 2.04
CA GLN A 141 -16.86 7.66 1.49
C GLN A 141 -17.60 8.77 2.25
N SER A 142 -17.55 8.78 3.59
CA SER A 142 -18.12 9.87 4.40
C SER A 142 -17.40 11.22 4.22
N GLY A 143 -16.09 11.20 3.97
CA GLY A 143 -15.28 12.37 3.65
C GLY A 143 -15.56 12.94 2.25
N GLY A 144 -16.16 12.15 1.35
CA GLY A 144 -16.63 12.62 0.05
C GLY A 144 -17.64 13.76 0.16
N ASP A 145 -18.48 13.76 1.20
CA ASP A 145 -19.43 14.85 1.48
C ASP A 145 -18.72 16.15 1.85
N ALA A 146 -17.57 16.07 2.54
CA ALA A 146 -16.81 17.26 2.91
C ALA A 146 -16.23 17.97 1.67
N PHE A 147 -15.74 17.22 0.68
CA PHE A 147 -15.28 17.81 -0.58
C PHE A 147 -16.42 18.45 -1.37
N ALA A 148 -17.61 17.83 -1.39
CA ALA A 148 -18.80 18.40 -2.02
C ALA A 148 -19.24 19.70 -1.33
N LEU A 149 -19.29 19.72 0.01
CA LEU A 149 -19.61 20.91 0.81
C LEU A 149 -18.60 22.04 0.61
N VAL A 150 -17.30 21.72 0.52
CA VAL A 150 -16.25 22.72 0.25
C VAL A 150 -16.43 23.31 -1.16
N GLN A 151 -16.71 22.48 -2.17
CA GLN A 151 -17.01 22.98 -3.53
C GLN A 151 -18.22 23.91 -3.54
N GLU A 152 -19.30 23.54 -2.85
CA GLU A 152 -20.51 24.37 -2.76
C GLU A 152 -20.23 25.70 -2.06
N LYS A 153 -19.47 25.68 -0.94
CA LYS A 153 -19.04 26.89 -0.23
C LYS A 153 -18.18 27.80 -1.10
N VAL A 154 -17.20 27.24 -1.82
CA VAL A 154 -16.32 27.99 -2.71
C VAL A 154 -17.12 28.62 -3.86
N ALA A 155 -18.08 27.89 -4.43
CA ALA A 155 -18.97 28.42 -5.47
C ALA A 155 -19.85 29.56 -4.95
N ALA A 156 -20.42 29.41 -3.75
CA ALA A 156 -21.22 30.44 -3.11
C ALA A 156 -20.40 31.71 -2.78
N GLU A 157 -19.16 31.54 -2.30
CA GLU A 157 -18.27 32.66 -2.01
C GLU A 157 -17.83 33.39 -3.29
N ALA A 158 -17.61 32.66 -4.39
CA ALA A 158 -17.31 33.26 -5.70
C ALA A 158 -18.48 34.13 -6.21
N LEU A 159 -19.72 33.67 -6.06
CA LEU A 159 -20.91 34.45 -6.42
C LEU A 159 -21.07 35.70 -5.56
N LEU A 160 -20.81 35.59 -4.25
CA LEU A 160 -20.86 36.74 -3.32
C LEU A 160 -19.79 37.79 -3.66
N ARG A 161 -18.58 37.37 -4.06
CA ARG A 161 -17.54 38.30 -4.52
C ARG A 161 -17.96 39.06 -5.77
N ILE A 162 -18.50 38.37 -6.77
CA ILE A 162 -19.00 39.03 -8.01
C ILE A 162 -20.06 40.08 -7.67
N ALA A 163 -21.02 39.73 -6.81
CA ALA A 163 -22.07 40.67 -6.40
C ALA A 163 -21.53 41.89 -5.63
N SER A 164 -20.50 41.69 -4.80
CA SER A 164 -19.82 42.78 -4.09
C SER A 164 -19.10 43.72 -5.05
N ASP A 165 -18.37 43.15 -6.02
CA ASP A 165 -17.63 43.93 -7.03
C ASP A 165 -18.60 44.75 -7.91
N ASP A 166 -19.72 44.14 -8.33
CA ASP A 166 -20.77 44.84 -9.09
C ASP A 166 -21.38 46.01 -8.30
N GLN A 167 -21.61 45.82 -6.99
CA GLN A 167 -22.11 46.89 -6.14
C GLN A 167 -21.10 48.03 -5.97
N GLU A 168 -19.81 47.71 -5.81
CA GLU A 168 -18.76 48.73 -5.72
C GLU A 168 -18.69 49.58 -7.02
N ILE A 169 -18.85 48.93 -8.19
CA ILE A 169 -18.90 49.63 -9.47
C ILE A 169 -20.10 50.58 -9.53
N LEU A 170 -21.29 50.11 -9.13
CA LEU A 170 -22.50 50.95 -9.10
C LEU A 170 -22.35 52.15 -8.17
N ASP A 171 -21.81 51.94 -6.97
CA ASP A 171 -21.59 53.00 -5.98
C ASP A 171 -20.57 54.03 -6.50
N ARG A 172 -19.50 53.57 -7.14
CA ARG A 172 -18.50 54.44 -7.77
C ARG A 172 -19.12 55.26 -8.91
N ASP A 173 -19.89 54.63 -9.79
CA ASP A 173 -20.52 55.32 -10.92
C ASP A 173 -21.55 56.35 -10.43
N ALA A 174 -22.30 56.04 -9.37
CA ALA A 174 -23.20 56.99 -8.73
C ALA A 174 -22.45 58.20 -8.15
N ALA A 175 -21.33 57.98 -7.46
CA ALA A 175 -20.49 59.06 -6.93
C ALA A 175 -19.93 59.96 -8.04
N VAL A 176 -19.44 59.36 -9.13
CA VAL A 176 -18.97 60.11 -10.32
C VAL A 176 -20.08 60.94 -10.93
N LEU A 177 -21.30 60.41 -11.04
CA LEU A 177 -22.44 61.14 -11.58
C LEU A 177 -22.80 62.35 -10.73
N VAL A 178 -22.80 62.19 -9.40
CA VAL A 178 -23.07 63.29 -8.46
C VAL A 178 -22.05 64.41 -8.62
N GLU A 179 -20.75 64.07 -8.68
CA GLU A 179 -19.71 65.07 -8.81
C GLU A 179 -19.72 65.76 -10.19
N LYS A 180 -20.02 65.00 -11.25
CA LYS A 180 -20.23 65.57 -12.59
C LYS A 180 -21.37 66.59 -12.60
N ASN A 181 -22.49 66.28 -11.96
CA ASN A 181 -23.63 67.20 -11.87
C ASN A 181 -23.29 68.45 -11.04
N ARG A 182 -22.50 68.30 -9.97
CA ARG A 182 -22.01 69.42 -9.18
C ARG A 182 -21.09 70.33 -9.99
N ALA A 183 -20.18 69.78 -10.77
CA ALA A 183 -19.29 70.53 -11.65
C ALA A 183 -20.07 71.29 -12.74
N LEU A 184 -21.03 70.63 -13.40
CA LEU A 184 -21.90 71.26 -14.41
C LEU A 184 -22.73 72.41 -13.81
N ALA A 185 -23.26 72.24 -12.60
CA ALA A 185 -24.00 73.29 -11.92
C ALA A 185 -23.12 74.49 -11.56
N ALA A 186 -21.88 74.25 -11.11
CA ALA A 186 -20.92 75.31 -10.84
C ALA A 186 -20.52 76.07 -12.10
N GLU A 187 -20.26 75.37 -13.21
CA GLU A 187 -19.96 75.97 -14.50
C GLU A 187 -21.14 76.81 -15.04
N ALA A 188 -22.37 76.30 -14.93
CA ALA A 188 -23.57 77.04 -15.32
C ALA A 188 -23.75 78.33 -14.49
N GLN A 189 -23.46 78.28 -13.18
CA GLN A 189 -23.52 79.46 -12.32
C GLN A 189 -22.45 80.48 -12.71
N GLU A 190 -21.22 80.05 -12.98
CA GLU A 190 -20.15 80.94 -13.42
C GLU A 190 -20.50 81.65 -14.75
N VAL A 191 -21.13 80.93 -15.69
CA VAL A 191 -21.63 81.52 -16.94
C VAL A 191 -22.70 82.58 -16.66
N LEU A 192 -23.66 82.30 -15.77
CA LEU A 192 -24.68 83.28 -15.38
C LEU A 192 -24.08 84.52 -14.73
N ASP A 193 -23.11 84.34 -13.83
CA ASP A 193 -22.43 85.45 -13.15
C ASP A 193 -21.67 86.33 -14.15
N ARG A 194 -20.93 85.72 -15.09
CA ARG A 194 -20.25 86.45 -16.18
C ARG A 194 -21.24 87.19 -17.07
N GLN A 195 -22.36 86.56 -17.41
CA GLN A 195 -23.40 87.18 -18.24
C GLN A 195 -24.03 88.40 -17.52
N GLY A 196 -24.26 88.28 -16.21
CA GLY A 196 -24.71 89.38 -15.36
C GLY A 196 -23.72 90.54 -15.34
N ALA A 197 -22.43 90.26 -15.13
CA ALA A 197 -21.37 91.28 -15.15
C ALA A 197 -21.28 92.01 -16.50
N ILE A 198 -21.32 91.27 -17.61
CA ILE A 198 -21.32 91.87 -18.97
C ILE A 198 -22.56 92.75 -19.17
N THR A 199 -23.74 92.28 -18.73
CA THR A 199 -24.98 93.05 -18.86
C THR A 199 -24.91 94.36 -18.09
N GLN A 200 -24.35 94.34 -16.88
CA GLN A 200 -24.14 95.55 -16.08
C GLN A 200 -23.13 96.49 -16.74
N GLU A 201 -22.00 95.98 -17.24
CA GLU A 201 -21.00 96.80 -17.93
C GLU A 201 -21.59 97.51 -19.16
N VAL A 202 -22.41 96.80 -19.95
CA VAL A 202 -23.11 97.39 -21.10
C VAL A 202 -24.06 98.50 -20.65
N SER A 203 -24.84 98.27 -19.60
CA SER A 203 -25.74 99.29 -19.03
C SER A 203 -24.97 100.54 -18.56
N ASP A 204 -23.89 100.34 -17.80
CA ASP A 204 -23.06 101.44 -17.28
C ASP A 204 -22.45 102.26 -18.42
N ARG A 205 -22.02 101.58 -19.50
CA ARG A 205 -21.50 102.24 -20.71
C ARG A 205 -22.57 103.02 -21.45
N ASP A 206 -23.78 102.47 -21.60
CA ASP A 206 -24.91 103.16 -22.23
C ASP A 206 -25.30 104.42 -21.43
N ASP A 207 -25.36 104.33 -20.10
CA ASP A 207 -25.62 105.47 -19.22
C ASP A 207 -24.54 106.55 -19.35
N ALA A 208 -23.26 106.16 -19.35
CA ALA A 208 -22.14 107.10 -19.55
C ALA A 208 -22.22 107.80 -20.91
N VAL A 209 -22.53 107.07 -21.98
CA VAL A 209 -22.73 107.63 -23.33
C VAL A 209 -23.91 108.60 -23.34
N LEU A 210 -25.01 108.28 -22.66
CA LEU A 210 -26.19 109.14 -22.59
C LEU A 210 -25.91 110.44 -21.82
N VAL A 211 -25.17 110.35 -20.71
CA VAL A 211 -24.71 111.53 -19.96
C VAL A 211 -23.83 112.41 -20.84
N GLU A 212 -22.85 111.84 -21.54
CA GLU A 212 -21.93 112.60 -22.38
C GLU A 212 -22.65 113.23 -23.59
N LYS A 213 -23.58 112.51 -24.21
CA LYS A 213 -24.46 113.06 -25.25
C LYS A 213 -25.27 114.25 -24.74
N THR A 214 -25.79 114.17 -23.52
CA THR A 214 -26.56 115.26 -22.91
C THR A 214 -25.68 116.49 -22.64
N ARG A 215 -24.43 116.29 -22.18
CA ARG A 215 -23.46 117.38 -22.01
C ARG A 215 -23.09 118.05 -23.33
N ALA A 216 -22.84 117.27 -24.38
CA ALA A 216 -22.53 117.78 -25.71
C ALA A 216 -23.67 118.67 -26.25
N LEU A 217 -24.92 118.20 -26.16
CA LEU A 217 -26.09 118.98 -26.56
C LEU A 217 -26.26 120.27 -25.75
N ALA A 218 -25.99 120.24 -24.44
CA ALA A 218 -26.07 121.42 -23.59
C ALA A 218 -24.98 122.45 -23.92
N ALA A 219 -23.77 122.00 -24.28
CA ALA A 219 -22.69 122.87 -24.73
C ALA A 219 -23.01 123.55 -26.07
N GLU A 220 -23.54 122.79 -27.04
CA GLU A 220 -23.98 123.35 -28.34
C GLU A 220 -25.08 124.41 -28.17
N ALA A 221 -25.98 124.25 -27.19
CA ALA A 221 -27.03 125.23 -26.91
C ALA A 221 -26.53 126.55 -26.31
N GLN A 222 -25.29 126.62 -25.81
CA GLN A 222 -24.68 127.84 -25.26
C GLN A 222 -23.86 128.64 -26.29
N GLU A 223 -23.60 128.09 -27.48
CA GLU A 223 -22.86 128.75 -28.58
C GLU A 223 -23.76 129.50 -29.58
N ILE A 224 -25.08 129.59 -29.30
CA ILE A 224 -26.09 130.32 -30.09
C ILE A 224 -26.55 131.57 -29.33
#